data_AF-A0A950EJA9-F1
#
_entry.id   AF-A0A950EJA9-F1
#
_cell.length_a   1.000
_cell.length_b   1.000
_cell.length_c   1.000
_cell.angle_alpha   90.00
_cell.angle_beta   90.00
_cell.angle_gamma   90.00
#
_symmetry.space_group_name_H-M   'P 1'
#
loop_
_entity.id
_entity.type
_entity.pdbx_description
1 polymer ?
#
loop_
_entity_poly.entity_id
_entity_poly.type
_entity_poly.pdbx_seq_one_letter_code
_entity_poly.pdbx_strand_id
1 'polypeptide(L)' 'MLNNQAAASLDALQRLPAGTRVRVRSALGSWAGGFEVVAVDGAGYVLRRVSDGALLPKPIVASEVRRG' A
#
# COMPACT_ATOMS: atom_id res chain seq x y z
N MET A 1 -18.61 -20.53 18.31
CA MET A 1 -17.38 -20.24 17.57
C MET A 1 -17.76 -19.28 16.43
N LEU A 2 -17.73 -17.97 16.66
CA LEU A 2 -18.24 -16.97 15.70
C LEU A 2 -17.14 -16.49 14.73
N ASN A 3 -17.56 -16.28 13.49
CA ASN A 3 -16.77 -16.08 12.27
C ASN A 3 -15.83 -14.86 12.30
N ASN A 4 -14.51 -15.10 12.34
CA ASN A 4 -13.48 -14.11 12.04
C ASN A 4 -13.21 -13.91 10.52
N GLN A 5 -13.98 -14.59 9.66
CA GLN A 5 -13.70 -14.62 8.21
C GLN A 5 -14.29 -13.40 7.45
N ALA A 6 -15.29 -12.71 8.02
CA ALA A 6 -15.95 -11.57 7.35
C ALA A 6 -15.14 -10.26 7.44
N ALA A 7 -14.51 -9.99 8.58
CA ALA A 7 -13.67 -8.80 8.77
C ALA A 7 -12.43 -8.84 7.86
N ALA A 8 -11.75 -9.98 7.80
CA ALA A 8 -10.60 -10.19 6.92
C ALA A 8 -10.94 -9.99 5.42
N SER A 9 -12.17 -10.30 5.02
CA SER A 9 -12.62 -10.17 3.63
C SER A 9 -12.89 -8.71 3.22
N LEU A 10 -13.40 -7.86 4.13
CA LEU A 10 -13.58 -6.43 3.87
C LEU A 10 -12.25 -5.66 3.91
N ASP A 11 -11.35 -6.05 4.82
CA ASP A 11 -9.97 -5.54 4.88
C ASP A 11 -9.17 -5.89 3.62
N ALA A 12 -9.41 -7.07 3.03
CA ALA A 12 -8.80 -7.47 1.77
C ALA A 12 -9.38 -6.68 0.58
N LEU A 13 -10.68 -6.36 0.59
CA LEU A 13 -11.32 -5.53 -0.44
C LEU A 13 -10.90 -4.05 -0.38
N GLN A 14 -10.54 -3.55 0.79
CA GLN A 14 -9.95 -2.20 0.94
C GLN A 14 -8.47 -2.15 0.57
N ARG A 15 -7.77 -3.29 0.55
CA ARG A 15 -6.36 -3.33 0.20
C ARG A 15 -6.14 -3.09 -1.28
N LEU A 16 -5.19 -2.21 -1.58
CA LEU A 16 -4.81 -1.90 -2.96
C LEU A 16 -4.08 -3.13 -3.54
N PRO A 17 -4.56 -3.71 -4.66
CA PRO A 17 -3.94 -4.88 -5.23
C PRO A 17 -2.55 -4.56 -5.80
N ALA A 18 -1.70 -5.58 -5.92
CA ALA A 18 -0.42 -5.46 -6.61
C ALA A 18 -0.63 -4.95 -8.06
N GLY A 19 0.32 -4.15 -8.56
CA GLY A 19 0.21 -3.40 -9.81
C GLY A 19 -0.56 -2.09 -9.71
N THR A 20 -1.19 -1.78 -8.57
CA THR A 20 -1.90 -0.50 -8.42
C THR A 20 -0.93 0.65 -8.29
N ARG A 21 -1.09 1.68 -9.11
CA ARG A 21 -0.36 2.95 -8.94
C ARG A 21 -0.90 3.74 -7.76
N VAL A 22 0.02 4.19 -6.92
CA VAL A 22 -0.28 4.87 -5.68
C VAL A 22 0.58 6.12 -5.49
N ARG A 23 0.08 6.99 -4.62
CA ARG A 23 0.84 8.12 -4.06
C ARG A 23 1.12 7.83 -2.60
N VAL A 24 2.32 8.15 -2.18
CA VAL A 24 2.81 7.98 -0.80
C VAL A 24 2.90 9.34 -0.13
N ARG A 25 2.54 9.41 1.14
CA ARG A 25 2.75 10.61 1.94
C ARG A 25 4.23 10.75 2.31
N SER A 26 4.81 11.91 2.05
CA SER A 26 6.17 12.23 2.47
C SER A 26 6.19 12.69 3.92
N ALA A 27 7.36 12.69 4.54
CA ALA A 27 7.56 13.25 5.90
C ALA A 27 7.16 14.73 6.02
N LEU A 28 7.14 15.46 4.90
CA LEU A 28 6.69 16.86 4.82
C LEU A 28 5.17 16.97 4.66
N GLY A 29 4.44 15.85 4.72
CA GLY A 29 2.98 15.79 4.61
C GLY A 29 2.43 15.91 3.19
N SER A 30 3.30 16.06 2.19
CA SER A 30 2.92 16.13 0.77
C SER A 30 2.75 14.73 0.18
N TRP A 31 1.96 14.60 -0.87
CA TRP A 31 1.77 13.32 -1.55
C TRP A 31 2.66 13.22 -2.78
N ALA A 32 3.60 12.29 -2.75
CA ALA A 32 4.47 11.97 -3.87
C ALA A 32 3.86 10.83 -4.69
N GLY A 33 3.73 11.01 -6.00
CA GLY A 33 3.32 9.96 -6.93
C GLY A 33 4.50 9.15 -7.46
N GLY A 34 4.20 8.23 -8.39
CA GLY A 34 5.22 7.41 -9.03
C GLY A 34 5.58 6.17 -8.22
N PHE A 35 4.62 5.61 -7.47
CA PHE A 35 4.79 4.35 -6.78
C PHE A 35 3.77 3.33 -7.27
N GLU A 36 4.12 2.06 -7.15
CA GLU A 36 3.27 0.94 -7.51
C GLU A 36 3.29 -0.10 -6.39
N VAL A 37 2.13 -0.65 -6.04
CA VAL A 37 2.04 -1.73 -5.06
C VAL A 37 2.65 -2.99 -5.66
N VAL A 38 3.63 -3.58 -5.00
CA VAL A 38 4.20 -4.87 -5.39
C VAL A 38 3.58 -5.99 -4.57
N ALA A 39 3.39 -5.75 -3.28
CA ALA A 39 2.76 -6.68 -2.38
C ALA A 39 2.11 -5.93 -1.22
N VAL A 40 1.18 -6.60 -0.55
CA VAL A 40 0.64 -6.15 0.73
C VAL A 40 0.98 -7.20 1.76
N ASP A 41 1.73 -6.82 2.78
CA ASP A 41 2.09 -7.69 3.90
C ASP A 41 1.29 -7.29 5.16
N GLY A 42 1.54 -7.97 6.28
CA GLY A 42 0.91 -7.64 7.56
C GLY A 42 1.38 -6.32 8.17
N ALA A 43 2.47 -5.73 7.66
CA ALA A 43 3.04 -4.47 8.14
C ALA A 43 2.60 -3.25 7.30
N GLY A 44 2.17 -3.46 6.05
CA GLY A 44 1.70 -2.42 5.14
C GLY A 44 1.86 -2.79 3.66
N TYR A 45 2.09 -1.76 2.84
CA TYR A 45 2.28 -1.88 1.41
C TYR A 45 3.76 -1.87 1.05
N VAL A 46 4.19 -2.93 0.35
CA VAL A 46 5.49 -2.96 -0.31
C VAL A 46 5.35 -2.23 -1.64
N LEU A 47 6.05 -1.12 -1.77
CA LEU A 47 5.94 -0.24 -2.93
C LEU A 47 7.21 -0.26 -3.75
N ARG A 48 7.05 -0.22 -5.07
CA ARG A 48 8.10 0.04 -6.04
C ARG A 48 8.01 1.47 -6.52
N ARG A 49 9.13 2.19 -6.52
CA ARG A 49 9.24 3.47 -7.18
C ARG A 49 9.33 3.25 -8.68
N VAL A 50 8.42 3.86 -9.45
CA VAL A 50 8.27 3.68 -10.90
C VAL A 50 9.42 4.35 -11.66
N SER A 51 10.05 5.39 -11.10
CA SER A 51 11.13 6.13 -11.76
C SER A 51 12.38 5.29 -12.03
N ASP A 52 12.74 4.44 -11.08
CA ASP A 52 14.02 3.73 -10.98
C ASP A 52 13.82 2.23 -10.71
N GLY A 53 12.57 1.79 -10.53
CA GLY A 53 12.22 0.40 -10.26
C GLY A 53 12.60 -0.08 -8.85
N ALA A 54 13.12 0.80 -8.00
CA ALA A 54 13.59 0.44 -6.66
C ALA A 54 12.41 0.13 -5.72
N LEU A 55 12.53 -0.95 -4.97
CA LEU A 55 11.60 -1.25 -3.88
C LEU A 55 11.91 -0.36 -2.68
N LEU A 56 10.86 0.15 -2.04
CA LEU A 56 11.04 0.87 -0.79
C LEU A 56 11.55 -0.11 0.27
N PRO A 57 12.57 0.27 1.05
CA PRO A 57 13.19 -0.61 2.05
C PRO A 57 12.27 -0.89 3.24
N LYS A 58 11.18 -0.13 3.40
CA LYS A 58 10.19 -0.29 4.46
C LYS A 58 8.79 -0.34 3.87
N PRO A 59 7.91 -1.24 4.36
CA PRO A 59 6.50 -1.19 4.06
C PRO A 59 5.88 0.15 4.49
N ILE A 60 4.96 0.66 3.70
CA ILE A 60 4.24 1.91 3.97
C ILE A 60 2.84 1.58 4.49
N VAL A 61 2.46 2.16 5.63
CA VAL A 61 1.15 1.92 6.24
C VAL A 61 0.01 2.45 5.36
N ALA A 62 -1.17 1.83 5.46
CA ALA A 62 -2.32 2.18 4.63
C ALA A 62 -2.73 3.66 4.71
N SER A 63 -2.57 4.31 5.87
CA SER A 63 -2.87 5.73 6.06
C SER A 63 -1.97 6.67 5.26
N GLU A 64 -0.82 6.19 4.80
CA GLU A 64 0.15 6.95 4.01
C GLU A 64 0.18 6.53 2.53
N VAL A 65 -0.76 5.67 2.11
CA VAL A 65 -0.90 5.23 0.72
C VAL A 65 -2.30 5.56 0.21
N ARG A 66 -2.37 6.15 -0.98
CA ARG A 66 -3.64 6.37 -1.68
C ARG A 66 -3.55 6.10 -3.16
N ARG A 67 -4.68 5.78 -3.80
CA ARG A 67 -4.76 5.69 -5.26
C ARG A 67 -4.38 7.02 -5.91
N GLY A 68 -3.58 6.92 -6.97
CA GLY A 68 -2.87 8.04 -7.59
C GLY A 68 -3.34 8.43 -8.96
#